data_AF-A0AAD7YTU7-F1
#
_entry.id   AF-A0AAD7YTU7-F1
#
_cell.length_a   1.000
_cell.length_b   1.000
_cell.length_c   1.000
_cell.angle_alpha   90.00
_cell.angle_beta   90.00
_cell.angle_gamma   90.00
#
_symmetry.space_group_name_H-M   'P 1'
#
loop_
_entity.id
_entity.type
_entity.pdbx_description
1 polymer ?
#
loop_
_entity_poly.entity_id
_entity_poly.type
_entity_poly.pdbx_seq_one_letter_code
_entity_poly.pdbx_strand_id
1 'polypeptide(L)'
;MSSLNVTYMSKIKHCNYIFSEDVVRSLNLQEQFSNTLTIISENSVMTVLKVLQYLKNTEHIILDLEYIVNLPKSDRNALRIELSNTNDDKVFVFLVEQIQNSRTENDIIEISKAINKNKTVIITNKISVKILKIYFPKADNIIRDEMAGLNDMSQESQKSILENSRVMFQGIVVPLNFLVDDKSMAIVTGVILSHIINVETIKVGELIVDRNYDEIKHLYIQRRVIFAKYFISMFVQTLNDITDDVVHCTGDEWIVFELKLFLHFYNKRKMIFLFDGFDEICPHYTNEVIKCLKSIRNDIRKQRMWITSRSYNEVKTILLQEFGLSYSIDHFLYKETEEYLQNYFDFSLRLEELNSSQLENVEKFLKYMVQGKDITVLTEALPQRWTTTTQSI
;
A
#
# COMPACT_ATOMS: atom_id res chain seq x y z
N MET A 1 29.16 27.13 -4.79
CA MET A 1 27.69 26.99 -4.77
C MET A 1 27.14 28.22 -4.09
N SER A 2 26.25 28.98 -4.74
CA SER A 2 25.61 30.12 -4.08
C SER A 2 24.69 29.66 -2.95
N SER A 3 24.48 30.55 -1.98
CA SER A 3 23.51 30.42 -0.89
C SER A 3 22.05 30.25 -1.34
N LEU A 4 21.75 30.29 -2.65
CA LEU A 4 20.39 30.12 -3.19
C LEU A 4 19.90 28.67 -3.29
N ASN A 5 20.75 27.66 -3.10
CA ASN A 5 20.36 26.25 -3.31
C ASN A 5 19.66 25.60 -2.10
N VAL A 6 18.98 26.38 -1.27
CA VAL A 6 18.70 25.99 0.11
C VAL A 6 17.36 25.24 0.27
N THR A 7 17.49 24.09 0.94
CA THR A 7 16.50 23.17 1.52
C THR A 7 15.72 22.24 0.60
N TYR A 8 14.92 22.71 -0.39
CA TYR A 8 14.09 21.77 -1.17
C TYR A 8 14.91 20.83 -2.07
N MET A 9 16.11 21.28 -2.44
CA MET A 9 17.07 20.48 -3.19
C MET A 9 17.49 19.19 -2.49
N SER A 10 17.40 19.03 -1.16
CA SER A 10 17.79 17.75 -0.54
C SER A 10 16.84 16.62 -0.93
N LYS A 11 15.53 16.89 -1.07
CA LYS A 11 14.53 15.92 -1.52
C LYS A 11 14.66 15.58 -3.01
N ILE A 12 14.94 16.59 -3.84
CA ILE A 12 15.04 16.42 -5.31
C ILE A 12 16.43 15.89 -5.76
N LYS A 13 17.54 16.30 -5.11
CA LYS A 13 18.91 15.97 -5.55
C LYS A 13 19.23 14.47 -5.56
N HIS A 14 18.52 13.67 -4.78
CA HIS A 14 18.74 12.23 -4.70
C HIS A 14 17.87 11.45 -5.70
N CYS A 15 17.00 12.13 -6.44
CA CYS A 15 16.09 11.53 -7.41
C CYS A 15 16.70 11.58 -8.82
N ASN A 16 17.42 10.52 -9.22
CA ASN A 16 17.88 10.33 -10.60
C ASN A 16 16.76 9.79 -11.52
N TYR A 17 15.53 10.19 -11.25
CA TYR A 17 14.36 9.70 -11.95
C TYR A 17 14.07 10.56 -13.18
N ILE A 18 13.87 9.88 -14.31
CA ILE A 18 13.77 10.47 -15.63
C ILE A 18 12.38 10.17 -16.18
N PHE A 19 11.67 11.22 -16.62
CA PHE A 19 10.42 11.10 -17.35
C PHE A 19 10.65 10.77 -18.82
N SER A 20 9.67 10.12 -19.46
CA SER A 20 9.75 9.87 -20.90
C SER A 20 9.86 11.19 -21.68
N GLU A 21 10.59 11.19 -22.80
CA GLU A 21 10.82 12.42 -23.57
C GLU A 21 9.51 13.05 -24.05
N ASP A 22 8.53 12.23 -24.45
CA ASP A 22 7.23 12.70 -24.92
C ASP A 22 6.45 13.41 -23.81
N VAL A 23 6.51 12.91 -22.58
CA VAL A 23 5.89 13.55 -21.40
C VAL A 23 6.60 14.85 -21.04
N VAL A 24 7.92 14.93 -21.16
CA VAL A 24 8.63 16.20 -20.93
C VAL A 24 8.30 17.21 -22.02
N ARG A 25 8.19 16.76 -23.28
CA ARG A 25 7.81 17.61 -24.43
C ARG A 25 6.35 18.06 -24.35
N SER A 26 5.45 17.30 -23.73
CA SER A 26 4.04 17.68 -23.58
C SER A 26 3.84 18.91 -22.69
N LEU A 27 4.81 19.25 -21.84
CA LEU A 27 4.84 20.54 -21.13
C LEU A 27 5.02 21.74 -22.08
N ASN A 28 5.33 21.52 -23.36
CA ASN A 28 5.45 22.51 -24.42
C ASN A 28 6.15 23.82 -24.00
N LEU A 29 7.23 23.68 -23.24
CA LEU A 29 7.89 24.83 -22.62
C LEU A 29 8.38 25.78 -23.72
N GLN A 30 8.94 25.26 -24.81
CA GLN A 30 9.54 26.02 -25.90
C GLN A 30 8.61 27.06 -26.55
N GLU A 31 7.35 26.71 -26.81
CA GLU A 31 6.38 27.60 -27.49
C GLU A 31 5.75 28.61 -26.53
N GLN A 32 5.73 28.32 -25.22
CA GLN A 32 5.02 29.13 -24.22
C GLN A 32 5.94 29.99 -23.33
N PHE A 33 7.27 29.87 -23.49
CA PHE A 33 8.28 30.56 -22.67
C PHE A 33 8.59 32.00 -23.11
N SER A 34 7.58 32.86 -23.21
CA SER A 34 7.79 34.27 -23.58
C SER A 34 8.36 35.13 -22.45
N ASN A 35 8.01 34.88 -21.19
CA ASN A 35 8.61 35.50 -20.00
C ASN A 35 8.31 34.72 -18.71
N THR A 36 7.03 34.54 -18.36
CA THR A 36 6.59 33.82 -17.17
C THR A 36 5.59 32.74 -17.56
N LEU A 37 5.85 31.50 -17.17
CA LEU A 37 5.00 30.35 -17.40
C LEU A 37 4.51 29.82 -16.06
N THR A 38 3.22 29.52 -15.95
CA THR A 38 2.65 28.83 -14.79
C THR A 38 2.25 27.43 -15.17
N ILE A 39 2.71 26.45 -14.39
CA ILE A 39 2.34 25.05 -14.51
C ILE A 39 1.52 24.68 -13.28
N ILE A 40 0.26 24.35 -13.51
CA ILE A 40 -0.62 23.79 -12.49
C ILE A 40 -0.37 22.29 -12.44
N SER A 41 -0.01 21.78 -11.28
CA SER A 41 0.25 20.36 -11.06
C SER A 41 -0.45 19.85 -9.81
N GLU A 42 -0.90 18.61 -9.87
CA GLU A 42 -1.34 17.85 -8.69
C GLU A 42 -0.13 17.33 -7.87
N ASN A 43 1.04 17.18 -8.51
CA ASN A 43 2.29 16.86 -7.83
C ASN A 43 3.44 17.75 -8.31
N SER A 44 3.65 18.81 -7.56
CA SER A 44 4.62 19.87 -7.86
C SER A 44 6.07 19.34 -7.98
N VAL A 45 6.47 18.37 -7.13
CA VAL A 45 7.81 17.77 -7.12
C VAL A 45 8.09 17.05 -8.45
N MET A 46 7.15 16.21 -8.89
CA MET A 46 7.28 15.47 -10.15
C MET A 46 7.34 16.43 -11.34
N THR A 47 6.55 17.51 -11.32
CA THR A 47 6.62 18.55 -12.34
C THR A 47 7.97 19.28 -12.33
N VAL A 48 8.53 19.59 -11.14
CA VAL A 48 9.88 20.17 -11.04
C VAL A 48 10.88 19.26 -11.73
N LEU A 49 10.88 17.95 -11.45
CA LEU A 49 11.80 17.00 -12.09
C LEU A 49 11.71 17.05 -13.62
N LYS A 50 10.51 17.12 -14.19
CA LYS A 50 10.33 17.26 -15.65
C LYS A 50 10.88 18.57 -16.20
N VAL A 51 10.62 19.68 -15.51
CA VAL A 51 11.14 21.00 -15.89
C VAL A 51 12.68 20.99 -15.82
N LEU A 52 13.28 20.38 -14.81
CA LEU A 52 14.74 20.24 -14.71
C LEU A 52 15.32 19.37 -15.81
N GLN A 53 14.66 18.25 -16.12
CA GLN A 53 15.06 17.38 -17.23
C GLN A 53 15.05 18.14 -18.56
N TYR A 54 14.04 18.99 -18.78
CA TYR A 54 13.99 19.86 -19.95
C TYR A 54 15.11 20.91 -19.93
N LEU A 55 15.38 21.52 -18.78
CA LEU A 55 16.39 22.57 -18.59
C LEU A 55 17.81 22.03 -18.37
N LYS A 56 18.09 20.74 -18.61
CA LYS A 56 19.38 20.11 -18.28
C LYS A 56 20.62 20.82 -18.86
N ASN A 57 20.46 21.51 -19.99
CA ASN A 57 21.52 22.25 -20.68
C ASN A 57 21.40 23.78 -20.52
N THR A 58 20.48 24.24 -19.69
CA THR A 58 20.17 25.65 -19.46
C THR A 58 20.50 26.01 -18.02
N GLU A 59 21.19 27.12 -17.78
CA GLU A 59 21.48 27.56 -16.41
C GLU A 59 20.17 27.94 -15.70
N HIS A 60 19.91 27.33 -14.54
CA HIS A 60 18.67 27.55 -13.80
C HIS A 60 18.88 27.60 -12.29
N ILE A 61 17.94 28.22 -11.57
CA ILE A 61 17.84 28.20 -10.10
C ILE A 61 16.43 27.74 -9.72
N ILE A 62 16.37 26.85 -8.74
CA ILE A 62 15.11 26.36 -8.16
C ILE A 62 14.88 27.06 -6.83
N LEU A 63 13.67 27.54 -6.61
CA LEU A 63 13.29 28.31 -5.43
C LEU A 63 11.97 27.82 -4.87
N ASP A 64 11.96 27.54 -3.59
CA ASP A 64 10.74 27.30 -2.83
C ASP A 64 10.26 28.63 -2.27
N LEU A 65 9.13 29.13 -2.79
CA LEU A 65 8.62 30.44 -2.41
C LEU A 65 8.18 30.46 -0.94
N GLU A 66 7.63 29.36 -0.44
CA GLU A 66 7.19 29.23 0.95
C GLU A 66 8.39 29.28 1.89
N TYR A 67 9.47 28.57 1.53
CA TYR A 67 10.72 28.68 2.28
C TYR A 67 11.25 30.12 2.29
N ILE A 68 11.29 30.77 1.12
CA ILE A 68 11.85 32.12 0.98
C ILE A 68 11.09 33.15 1.82
N VAL A 69 9.75 33.13 1.83
CA VAL A 69 8.97 34.10 2.60
C VAL A 69 9.13 33.91 4.11
N ASN A 70 9.52 32.70 4.54
CA ASN A 70 9.75 32.35 5.94
C ASN A 70 11.18 32.63 6.42
N LEU A 71 12.12 32.97 5.53
CA LEU A 71 13.49 33.36 5.91
C LEU A 71 13.50 34.64 6.78
N PRO A 72 14.50 34.84 7.64
CA PRO A 72 14.72 36.11 8.33
C PRO A 72 14.78 37.30 7.35
N LYS A 73 14.32 38.49 7.77
CA LYS A 73 14.24 39.67 6.90
C LYS A 73 15.59 40.07 6.29
N SER A 74 16.69 39.93 7.04
CA SER A 74 18.06 40.15 6.55
C SER A 74 18.37 39.26 5.34
N ASP A 75 18.02 37.99 5.45
CA ASP A 75 18.36 36.95 4.48
C ASP A 75 17.48 37.08 3.24
N ARG A 76 16.20 37.44 3.43
CA ARG A 76 15.30 37.79 2.32
C ARG A 76 15.81 38.99 1.52
N ASN A 77 16.32 40.02 2.20
CA ASN A 77 16.87 41.18 1.52
C ASN A 77 18.15 40.82 0.74
N ALA A 78 19.04 40.03 1.34
CA ALA A 78 20.24 39.54 0.66
C ALA A 78 19.87 38.71 -0.58
N LEU A 79 18.90 37.80 -0.45
CA LEU A 79 18.38 36.99 -1.55
C LEU A 79 17.83 37.87 -2.68
N ARG A 80 17.03 38.90 -2.37
CA ARG A 80 16.49 39.82 -3.40
C ARG A 80 17.57 40.54 -4.19
N ILE A 81 18.63 40.97 -3.51
CA ILE A 81 19.77 41.61 -4.15
C ILE A 81 20.46 40.60 -5.08
N GLU A 82 20.67 39.37 -4.62
CA GLU A 82 21.28 38.30 -5.42
C GLU A 82 20.41 37.94 -6.65
N LEU A 83 19.09 37.86 -6.49
CA LEU A 83 18.14 37.64 -7.59
C LEU A 83 18.20 38.77 -8.62
N SER A 84 18.19 40.03 -8.17
CA SER A 84 18.22 41.21 -9.06
C SER A 84 19.52 41.30 -9.87
N ASN A 85 20.62 40.83 -9.29
CA ASN A 85 21.94 40.83 -9.91
C ASN A 85 22.24 39.57 -10.75
N THR A 86 21.30 38.62 -10.82
CA THR A 86 21.46 37.41 -11.62
C THR A 86 21.41 37.73 -13.12
N ASN A 87 22.18 36.99 -13.94
CA ASN A 87 22.18 37.12 -15.41
C ASN A 87 20.79 36.89 -16.01
N ASP A 88 20.41 37.68 -17.01
CA ASP A 88 19.07 37.67 -17.63
C ASP A 88 18.74 36.34 -18.33
N ASP A 89 19.77 35.63 -18.82
CA ASP A 89 19.64 34.32 -19.48
C ASP A 89 19.31 33.18 -18.52
N LYS A 90 19.42 33.41 -17.21
CA LYS A 90 19.17 32.40 -16.19
C LYS A 90 17.68 32.18 -15.99
N VAL A 91 17.28 30.91 -15.93
CA VAL A 91 15.88 30.52 -15.71
C VAL A 91 15.59 30.32 -14.22
N PHE A 92 14.53 30.93 -13.72
CA PHE A 92 14.03 30.65 -12.37
C PHE A 92 12.89 29.64 -12.40
N VAL A 93 12.93 28.66 -11.49
CA VAL A 93 11.86 27.68 -11.29
C VAL A 93 11.35 27.85 -9.87
N PHE A 94 10.15 28.41 -9.71
CA PHE A 94 9.50 28.61 -8.42
C PHE A 94 8.53 27.48 -8.10
N LEU A 95 8.63 26.93 -6.91
CA LEU A 95 7.65 26.05 -6.30
C LEU A 95 6.72 26.87 -5.40
N VAL A 96 5.41 26.73 -5.61
CA VAL A 96 4.38 27.48 -4.89
C VAL A 96 3.21 26.57 -4.52
N GLU A 97 3.26 25.97 -3.33
CA GLU A 97 2.21 25.05 -2.87
C GLU A 97 1.16 25.73 -2.01
N GLN A 98 1.57 26.55 -1.04
CA GLN A 98 0.65 27.23 -0.14
C GLN A 98 1.06 28.69 0.08
N ILE A 99 0.27 29.63 -0.46
CA ILE A 99 0.36 31.05 -0.10
C ILE A 99 -0.84 31.39 0.76
N GLN A 100 -0.69 31.29 2.09
CA GLN A 100 -1.81 31.49 3.03
C GLN A 100 -1.86 32.87 3.70
N ASN A 101 -0.81 33.69 3.62
CA ASN A 101 -0.67 34.86 4.51
C ASN A 101 -0.60 36.21 3.80
N SER A 102 -1.45 37.15 4.23
CA SER A 102 -1.40 38.57 3.80
C SER A 102 -0.17 39.33 4.31
N ARG A 103 0.52 38.79 5.33
CA ARG A 103 1.72 39.41 5.92
C ARG A 103 2.96 39.33 5.04
N THR A 104 2.96 38.48 4.02
CA THR A 104 4.11 38.23 3.13
C THR A 104 3.89 38.71 1.69
N GLU A 105 2.76 39.36 1.40
CA GLU A 105 2.40 39.82 0.04
C GLU A 105 3.44 40.74 -0.56
N ASN A 106 3.83 41.78 0.19
CA ASN A 106 4.88 42.71 -0.24
C ASN A 106 6.19 41.97 -0.52
N ASP A 107 6.48 40.91 0.24
CA ASP A 107 7.71 40.17 0.05
C ASP A 107 7.73 39.38 -1.26
N ILE A 108 6.60 38.79 -1.65
CA ILE A 108 6.43 38.08 -2.92
C ILE A 108 6.46 39.07 -4.09
N ILE A 109 5.81 40.24 -3.95
CA ILE A 109 5.83 41.30 -4.97
C ILE A 109 7.27 41.76 -5.25
N GLU A 110 8.06 42.00 -4.20
CA GLU A 110 9.45 42.42 -4.36
C GLU A 110 10.33 41.33 -4.97
N ILE A 111 10.08 40.05 -4.66
CA ILE A 111 10.75 38.92 -5.33
C ILE A 111 10.39 38.87 -6.81
N SER A 112 9.10 39.00 -7.15
CA SER A 112 8.59 39.04 -8.52
C SER A 112 9.23 40.18 -9.33
N LYS A 113 9.38 41.36 -8.73
CA LYS A 113 10.10 42.50 -9.34
C LYS A 113 11.57 42.19 -9.58
N ALA A 114 12.26 41.59 -8.60
CA ALA A 114 13.68 41.26 -8.69
C ALA A 114 14.02 40.33 -9.87
N ILE A 115 13.09 39.46 -10.25
CA ILE A 115 13.28 38.47 -11.33
C ILE A 115 12.56 38.83 -12.64
N ASN A 116 11.95 40.00 -12.74
CA ASN A 116 11.05 40.36 -13.86
C ASN A 116 11.73 40.39 -15.25
N LYS A 117 13.07 40.46 -15.28
CA LYS A 117 13.88 40.39 -16.51
C LYS A 117 14.20 38.95 -16.93
N ASN A 118 14.01 37.98 -16.04
CA ASN A 118 14.39 36.59 -16.24
C ASN A 118 13.19 35.74 -16.67
N LYS A 119 13.49 34.69 -17.44
CA LYS A 119 12.50 33.66 -17.73
C LYS A 119 12.16 32.89 -16.45
N THR A 120 10.87 32.76 -16.17
CA THR A 120 10.39 32.19 -14.91
C THR A 120 9.36 31.09 -15.17
N VAL A 121 9.57 29.91 -14.61
CA VAL A 121 8.57 28.85 -14.47
C VAL A 121 8.03 28.91 -13.04
N ILE A 122 6.71 28.92 -12.88
CA ILE A 122 6.04 28.84 -11.58
C ILE A 122 5.24 27.54 -11.55
N ILE A 123 5.57 26.63 -10.65
CA ILE A 123 4.89 25.35 -10.47
C ILE A 123 4.02 25.46 -9.22
N THR A 124 2.73 25.17 -9.37
CA THR A 124 1.75 25.44 -8.32
C THR A 124 0.58 24.47 -8.35
N ASN A 125 -0.20 24.43 -7.27
CA ASN A 125 -1.49 23.73 -7.27
C ASN A 125 -2.63 24.64 -7.75
N LYS A 126 -3.77 24.02 -8.09
CA LYS A 126 -4.93 24.70 -8.67
C LYS A 126 -5.50 25.82 -7.77
N ILE A 127 -5.39 25.68 -6.46
CA ILE A 127 -5.94 26.62 -5.47
C ILE A 127 -5.19 27.97 -5.53
N SER A 128 -3.89 27.91 -5.77
CA SER A 128 -2.98 29.07 -5.68
C SER A 128 -2.93 29.95 -6.93
N VAL A 129 -3.53 29.53 -8.06
CA VAL A 129 -3.43 30.25 -9.34
C VAL A 129 -4.00 31.66 -9.30
N LYS A 130 -5.17 31.84 -8.67
CA LYS A 130 -5.79 33.18 -8.55
C LYS A 130 -4.94 34.13 -7.72
N ILE A 131 -4.35 33.60 -6.66
CA ILE A 131 -3.47 34.33 -5.74
C ILE A 131 -2.15 34.67 -6.46
N LEU A 132 -1.60 33.73 -7.23
CA LEU A 132 -0.38 33.92 -7.99
C LEU A 132 -0.46 35.05 -8.99
N LYS A 133 -1.60 35.23 -9.68
CA LYS A 133 -1.79 36.34 -10.63
C LYS A 133 -1.69 37.72 -9.98
N ILE A 134 -1.93 37.83 -8.67
CA ILE A 134 -1.75 39.09 -7.93
C ILE A 134 -0.27 39.46 -7.86
N TYR A 135 0.60 38.47 -7.65
CA TYR A 135 2.04 38.71 -7.45
C TYR A 135 2.86 38.58 -8.73
N PHE A 136 2.40 37.76 -9.67
CA PHE A 136 3.00 37.51 -10.97
C PHE A 136 1.99 37.87 -12.06
N PRO A 137 1.74 39.17 -12.30
CA PRO A 137 0.70 39.61 -13.24
C PRO A 137 0.98 39.19 -14.70
N LYS A 138 2.21 38.81 -15.04
CA LYS A 138 2.59 38.27 -16.35
C LYS A 138 2.39 36.75 -16.50
N ALA A 139 1.88 36.08 -15.46
CA ALA A 139 1.63 34.64 -15.43
C ALA A 139 0.33 34.26 -16.16
N ASP A 140 0.21 34.65 -17.43
CA ASP A 140 -0.99 34.39 -18.23
C ASP A 140 -0.91 33.09 -19.03
N ASN A 141 0.31 32.61 -19.31
CA ASN A 141 0.53 31.31 -19.92
C ASN A 141 0.41 30.23 -18.85
N ILE A 142 -0.69 29.48 -18.89
CA ILE A 142 -1.00 28.43 -17.92
C ILE A 142 -1.03 27.08 -18.62
N ILE A 143 -0.19 26.17 -18.14
CA ILE A 143 -0.16 24.76 -18.53
C ILE A 143 -0.68 23.93 -17.37
N ARG A 144 -1.40 22.85 -17.69
CA ARG A 144 -1.79 21.84 -16.70
C ARG A 144 -0.92 20.61 -16.90
N ASP A 145 -0.29 20.20 -15.83
CA ASP A 145 0.47 18.97 -15.78
C ASP A 145 -0.36 17.86 -15.13
N GLU A 146 -0.84 16.96 -15.98
CA GLU A 146 -1.65 15.79 -15.59
C GLU A 146 -0.83 14.49 -15.72
N MET A 147 0.40 14.56 -16.24
CA MET A 147 1.24 13.39 -16.58
C MET A 147 2.43 13.28 -15.61
N ALA A 148 2.15 12.91 -14.37
CA ALA A 148 3.15 12.82 -13.30
C ALA A 148 3.23 11.43 -12.64
N GLY A 149 2.57 10.42 -13.21
CA GLY A 149 2.53 9.06 -12.66
C GLY A 149 3.72 8.20 -13.08
N LEU A 150 3.78 6.97 -12.54
CA LEU A 150 4.84 6.01 -12.86
C LEU A 150 4.86 5.64 -14.35
N ASN A 151 3.70 5.52 -14.97
CA ASN A 151 3.58 5.21 -16.40
C ASN A 151 4.13 6.31 -17.32
N ASP A 152 4.28 7.53 -16.81
CA ASP A 152 4.81 8.66 -17.56
C ASP A 152 6.35 8.72 -17.55
N MET A 153 6.97 7.86 -16.73
CA MET A 153 8.41 7.79 -16.56
C MET A 153 9.11 7.01 -17.68
N SER A 154 10.43 7.18 -17.79
CA SER A 154 11.26 6.34 -18.66
C SER A 154 11.25 4.89 -18.19
N GLN A 155 11.42 3.92 -19.10
CA GLN A 155 11.46 2.49 -18.76
C GLN A 155 12.53 2.16 -17.71
N GLU A 156 13.69 2.81 -17.77
CA GLU A 156 14.77 2.64 -16.79
C GLU A 156 14.33 3.11 -15.40
N SER A 157 13.68 4.27 -15.30
CA SER A 157 13.16 4.78 -14.03
C SER A 157 12.01 3.94 -13.49
N GLN A 158 11.09 3.50 -14.36
CA GLN A 158 10.01 2.58 -13.99
C GLN A 158 10.56 1.31 -13.37
N LYS A 159 11.52 0.66 -14.05
CA LYS A 159 12.17 -0.55 -13.57
C LYS A 159 12.86 -0.30 -12.22
N SER A 160 13.64 0.78 -12.11
CA SER A 160 14.33 1.13 -10.88
C SER A 160 13.37 1.32 -9.70
N ILE A 161 12.27 2.04 -9.89
CA ILE A 161 11.26 2.27 -8.84
C ILE A 161 10.58 0.95 -8.47
N LEU A 162 10.13 0.17 -9.46
CA LEU A 162 9.44 -1.09 -9.24
C LEU A 162 10.30 -2.12 -8.48
N GLU A 163 11.60 -2.18 -8.76
CA GLU A 163 12.52 -3.14 -8.15
C GLU A 163 13.09 -2.67 -6.80
N ASN A 164 13.35 -1.37 -6.63
CA ASN A 164 14.04 -0.85 -5.45
C ASN A 164 13.10 -0.32 -4.36
N SER A 165 11.91 0.15 -4.72
CA SER A 165 10.95 0.66 -3.75
C SER A 165 10.31 -0.47 -2.96
N ARG A 166 10.21 -0.29 -1.64
CA ARG A 166 9.65 -1.26 -0.70
C ARG A 166 8.31 -0.79 -0.19
N VAL A 167 7.35 -1.71 -0.15
CA VAL A 167 5.99 -1.49 0.35
C VAL A 167 5.65 -2.59 1.33
N MET A 168 4.88 -2.27 2.37
CA MET A 168 4.36 -3.22 3.33
C MET A 168 3.01 -3.73 2.81
N PHE A 169 2.99 -4.93 2.25
CA PHE A 169 1.77 -5.57 1.78
C PHE A 169 1.34 -6.65 2.77
N GLN A 170 0.14 -6.51 3.34
CA GLN A 170 -0.39 -7.45 4.33
C GLN A 170 0.63 -7.76 5.45
N GLY A 171 1.28 -6.72 5.98
CA GLY A 171 2.30 -6.85 7.03
C GLY A 171 3.69 -7.33 6.59
N ILE A 172 3.89 -7.71 5.33
CA ILE A 172 5.19 -8.17 4.80
C ILE A 172 5.80 -7.10 3.90
N VAL A 173 7.09 -6.81 4.10
CA VAL A 173 7.81 -5.89 3.22
C VAL A 173 8.16 -6.58 1.90
N VAL A 174 7.58 -6.12 0.80
CA VAL A 174 7.79 -6.62 -0.56
C VAL A 174 8.28 -5.49 -1.48
N PRO A 175 8.99 -5.79 -2.58
CA PRO A 175 9.24 -4.80 -3.61
C PRO A 175 7.94 -4.39 -4.32
N LEU A 176 7.88 -3.16 -4.83
CA LEU A 176 6.67 -2.60 -5.46
C LEU A 176 6.21 -3.42 -6.69
N ASN A 177 7.13 -4.03 -7.42
CA ASN A 177 6.81 -4.91 -8.56
C ASN A 177 5.98 -6.16 -8.19
N PHE A 178 5.84 -6.50 -6.90
CA PHE A 178 4.89 -7.52 -6.47
C PHE A 178 3.43 -7.04 -6.55
N LEU A 179 3.20 -5.72 -6.38
CA LEU A 179 1.86 -5.13 -6.39
C LEU A 179 1.50 -4.46 -7.71
N VAL A 180 2.50 -3.99 -8.45
CA VAL A 180 2.30 -3.21 -9.66
C VAL A 180 2.89 -3.95 -10.85
N ASP A 181 2.03 -4.43 -11.73
CA ASP A 181 2.37 -4.90 -13.08
C ASP A 181 2.20 -3.80 -14.14
N ASP A 182 2.67 -4.09 -15.37
CA ASP A 182 2.64 -3.15 -16.49
C ASP A 182 1.28 -2.51 -16.76
N LYS A 183 0.19 -3.25 -16.53
CA LYS A 183 -1.17 -2.73 -16.78
C LYS A 183 -1.71 -1.92 -15.60
N SER A 184 -1.12 -2.07 -14.41
CA SER A 184 -1.46 -1.31 -13.19
C SER A 184 -0.57 -0.10 -12.95
N MET A 185 0.48 0.14 -13.75
CA MET A 185 1.38 1.29 -13.53
C MET A 185 0.62 2.63 -13.50
N ALA A 186 -0.44 2.76 -14.28
CA ALA A 186 -1.28 3.97 -14.30
C ALA A 186 -2.03 4.23 -12.97
N ILE A 187 -2.11 3.24 -12.09
CA ILE A 187 -2.70 3.37 -10.74
C ILE A 187 -1.74 4.13 -9.81
N VAL A 188 -0.43 4.06 -10.06
CA VAL A 188 0.60 4.81 -9.34
C VAL A 188 0.64 6.24 -9.88
N THR A 189 -0.26 7.08 -9.36
CA THR A 189 -0.35 8.51 -9.69
C THR A 189 0.87 9.29 -9.17
N GLY A 190 1.00 10.56 -9.56
CA GLY A 190 2.11 11.39 -9.11
C GLY A 190 2.19 11.56 -7.60
N VAL A 191 1.06 11.58 -6.90
CA VAL A 191 1.05 11.69 -5.43
C VAL A 191 1.57 10.41 -4.79
N ILE A 192 1.02 9.25 -5.18
CA ILE A 192 1.51 7.93 -4.72
C ILE A 192 3.00 7.78 -5.03
N LEU A 193 3.41 8.14 -6.25
CA LEU A 193 4.80 8.09 -6.68
C LEU A 193 5.71 8.96 -5.81
N SER A 194 5.26 10.16 -5.42
CA SER A 194 6.05 11.04 -4.54
C SER A 194 6.29 10.44 -3.17
N HIS A 195 5.29 9.76 -2.60
CA HIS A 195 5.45 9.04 -1.34
C HIS A 195 6.42 7.85 -1.48
N ILE A 196 6.32 7.10 -2.58
CA ILE A 196 7.25 6.00 -2.90
C ILE A 196 8.69 6.51 -2.95
N ILE A 197 8.91 7.62 -3.66
CA ILE A 197 10.23 8.22 -3.87
C ILE A 197 10.82 8.79 -2.57
N ASN A 198 9.97 9.34 -1.71
CA ASN A 198 10.38 9.87 -0.41
C ASN A 198 10.66 8.76 0.64
N VAL A 199 10.63 7.48 0.24
CA VAL A 199 10.85 6.32 1.11
C VAL A 199 9.86 6.29 2.28
N GLU A 200 8.67 6.83 2.07
CA GLU A 200 7.60 6.73 3.05
C GLU A 200 7.11 5.29 3.10
N THR A 201 6.86 4.75 4.29
CA THR A 201 6.40 3.36 4.42
C THR A 201 4.95 3.28 3.96
N ILE A 202 4.76 2.78 2.74
CA ILE A 202 3.43 2.55 2.18
C ILE A 202 2.92 1.22 2.69
N LYS A 203 1.73 1.24 3.29
CA LYS A 203 1.04 0.04 3.79
C LYS A 203 -0.16 -0.23 2.89
N VAL A 204 -0.26 -1.44 2.38
CA VAL A 204 -1.37 -1.90 1.54
C VAL A 204 -1.95 -3.15 2.19
N GLY A 205 -3.18 -3.03 2.68
CA GLY A 205 -3.81 -4.04 3.52
C GLY A 205 -3.14 -4.20 4.88
N GLU A 206 -3.90 -4.69 5.85
CA GLU A 206 -3.37 -5.14 7.13
C GLU A 206 -3.07 -6.64 7.08
N LEU A 207 -2.13 -7.08 7.93
CA LEU A 207 -1.90 -8.50 8.15
C LEU A 207 -3.18 -9.11 8.72
N ILE A 208 -3.82 -10.02 7.98
CA ILE A 208 -5.01 -10.76 8.43
C ILE A 208 -4.62 -11.85 9.47
N VAL A 209 -3.33 -12.07 9.64
CA VAL A 209 -2.80 -13.14 10.46
C VAL A 209 -2.64 -12.67 11.91
N ASP A 210 -3.20 -13.44 12.83
CA ASP A 210 -2.86 -13.35 14.25
C ASP A 210 -1.33 -13.43 14.39
N ARG A 211 -0.73 -12.56 15.22
CA ARG A 211 0.73 -12.35 15.30
C ARG A 211 1.51 -13.63 15.63
N ASN A 212 0.81 -14.66 16.09
CA ASN A 212 1.36 -15.95 16.46
C ASN A 212 1.59 -16.91 15.28
N TYR A 213 1.10 -16.64 14.05
CA TYR A 213 1.22 -17.63 12.97
C TYR A 213 2.67 -17.92 12.56
N ASP A 214 3.51 -16.90 12.42
CA ASP A 214 4.93 -17.10 12.09
C ASP A 214 5.69 -17.83 13.20
N GLU A 215 5.25 -17.68 14.45
CA GLU A 215 5.77 -18.41 15.59
C GLU A 215 5.34 -19.88 15.54
N ILE A 216 4.10 -20.18 15.15
CA ILE A 216 3.56 -21.56 15.18
C ILE A 216 3.59 -22.28 13.82
N LYS A 217 4.02 -21.65 12.72
CA LYS A 217 3.94 -22.24 11.36
C LYS A 217 4.75 -23.53 11.19
N HIS A 218 5.82 -23.70 11.96
CA HIS A 218 6.62 -24.92 11.99
C HIS A 218 5.93 -26.07 12.75
N LEU A 219 4.90 -25.76 13.54
CA LEU A 219 3.98 -26.72 14.16
C LEU A 219 2.89 -27.18 13.17
N TYR A 220 2.77 -26.53 12.01
CA TYR A 220 1.73 -26.81 11.06
C TYR A 220 2.04 -28.08 10.28
N ILE A 221 1.21 -29.10 10.44
CA ILE A 221 1.31 -30.34 9.68
C ILE A 221 0.47 -30.25 8.43
N GLN A 222 1.07 -30.69 7.32
CA GLN A 222 0.44 -30.74 6.01
C GLN A 222 -0.78 -31.67 6.06
N ARG A 223 -1.99 -31.09 6.06
CA ARG A 223 -3.23 -31.88 6.11
C ARG A 223 -3.58 -32.48 4.76
N ARG A 224 -4.02 -33.73 4.77
CA ARG A 224 -4.62 -34.38 3.61
C ARG A 224 -6.06 -33.89 3.45
N VAL A 225 -6.41 -33.46 2.26
CA VAL A 225 -7.78 -33.08 1.93
C VAL A 225 -8.37 -34.19 1.07
N ILE A 226 -9.45 -34.82 1.54
CA ILE A 226 -10.14 -35.89 0.81
C ILE A 226 -11.28 -35.31 -0.03
N PHE A 227 -11.22 -35.55 -1.33
CA PHE A 227 -12.31 -35.23 -2.23
C PHE A 227 -13.41 -36.29 -2.07
N ALA A 228 -14.51 -35.92 -1.41
CA ALA A 228 -15.60 -36.84 -1.06
C ALA A 228 -16.23 -37.58 -2.25
N LYS A 229 -16.06 -37.08 -3.48
CA LYS A 229 -16.66 -37.68 -4.69
C LYS A 229 -15.80 -38.78 -5.33
N TYR A 230 -14.49 -38.81 -5.12
CA TYR A 230 -13.58 -39.72 -5.86
C TYR A 230 -12.45 -40.35 -5.03
N PHE A 231 -12.28 -40.02 -3.74
CA PHE A 231 -11.21 -40.57 -2.88
C PHE A 231 -9.79 -40.39 -3.46
N ILE A 232 -9.51 -39.26 -4.11
CA ILE A 232 -8.17 -38.92 -4.63
C ILE A 232 -7.60 -37.77 -3.79
N SER A 233 -6.37 -37.93 -3.30
CA SER A 233 -5.63 -36.89 -2.57
C SER A 233 -4.83 -36.01 -3.51
N MET A 234 -4.85 -34.69 -3.33
CA MET A 234 -4.05 -33.75 -4.12
C MET A 234 -3.51 -32.62 -3.24
N PHE A 235 -2.32 -32.12 -3.57
CA PHE A 235 -1.71 -30.96 -2.92
C PHE A 235 -2.04 -29.68 -3.69
N VAL A 236 -2.42 -28.61 -2.98
CA VAL A 236 -2.69 -27.27 -3.54
C VAL A 236 -1.58 -26.34 -3.07
N GLN A 237 -0.90 -25.63 -3.99
CA GLN A 237 0.38 -24.97 -3.68
C GLN A 237 0.36 -23.42 -3.63
N THR A 238 -0.47 -22.67 -4.36
CA THR A 238 -0.36 -21.18 -4.37
C THR A 238 -1.65 -20.40 -4.67
N LEU A 239 -1.70 -19.15 -4.19
CA LEU A 239 -2.81 -18.18 -4.18
C LEU A 239 -3.16 -17.48 -5.52
N ASN A 240 -2.66 -17.93 -6.67
CA ASN A 240 -2.69 -17.19 -7.95
C ASN A 240 -4.04 -17.16 -8.70
N ASP A 241 -5.13 -17.15 -7.96
CA ASP A 241 -6.33 -17.88 -8.34
C ASP A 241 -7.63 -17.08 -8.17
N ILE A 242 -7.67 -15.80 -8.56
CA ILE A 242 -8.93 -15.06 -8.89
C ILE A 242 -9.67 -14.13 -7.85
N THR A 243 -9.72 -12.84 -8.20
CA THR A 243 -9.90 -11.53 -7.50
C THR A 243 -11.24 -10.82 -7.73
N ASP A 244 -11.79 -10.00 -6.72
CA ASP A 244 -12.46 -8.60 -6.39
C ASP A 244 -13.97 -8.12 -6.28
N ASP A 245 -14.12 -6.85 -5.80
CA ASP A 245 -14.98 -5.62 -5.84
C ASP A 245 -16.49 -5.52 -5.63
N VAL A 246 -17.01 -4.61 -4.77
CA VAL A 246 -16.63 -3.19 -4.48
C VAL A 246 -16.74 -2.80 -2.99
N VAL A 247 -15.88 -1.90 -2.49
CA VAL A 247 -16.09 -1.10 -1.26
C VAL A 247 -16.05 0.40 -1.58
N HIS A 248 -17.00 1.16 -1.03
CA HIS A 248 -17.04 2.62 -1.08
C HIS A 248 -16.35 3.18 0.17
N CYS A 249 -15.19 3.83 -0.01
CA CYS A 249 -14.48 4.52 1.06
C CYS A 249 -14.30 6.00 0.72
N THR A 250 -14.68 6.85 1.66
CA THR A 250 -14.29 8.26 1.70
C THR A 250 -13.08 8.42 2.61
N GLY A 251 -11.99 9.01 2.11
CA GLY A 251 -10.87 9.52 2.92
C GLY A 251 -9.54 8.85 2.60
N ASP A 252 -8.53 9.68 2.27
CA ASP A 252 -7.14 9.32 1.97
C ASP A 252 -6.86 8.70 0.58
N GLU A 253 -5.88 9.25 -0.12
CA GLU A 253 -5.42 8.83 -1.45
C GLU A 253 -4.88 7.39 -1.45
N TRP A 254 -4.41 6.92 -0.28
CA TRP A 254 -3.98 5.55 -0.07
C TRP A 254 -5.11 4.52 -0.15
N ILE A 255 -6.27 4.85 0.39
CA ILE A 255 -7.43 3.95 0.28
C ILE A 255 -7.87 3.88 -1.19
N VAL A 256 -7.79 5.00 -1.92
CA VAL A 256 -8.06 5.00 -3.37
C VAL A 256 -7.04 4.15 -4.13
N PHE A 257 -5.76 4.21 -3.76
CA PHE A 257 -4.72 3.35 -4.33
C PHE A 257 -5.01 1.87 -4.07
N GLU A 258 -5.29 1.49 -2.83
CA GLU A 258 -5.58 0.12 -2.42
C GLU A 258 -6.85 -0.41 -3.11
N LEU A 259 -7.93 0.38 -3.18
CA LEU A 259 -9.15 0.01 -3.89
C LEU A 259 -8.93 -0.15 -5.40
N LYS A 260 -8.09 0.70 -6.02
CA LYS A 260 -7.73 0.55 -7.43
C LYS A 260 -6.87 -0.70 -7.66
N LEU A 261 -5.94 -0.98 -6.74
CA LEU A 261 -5.10 -2.17 -6.78
C LEU A 261 -5.92 -3.43 -6.62
N PHE A 262 -6.84 -3.45 -5.66
CA PHE A 262 -7.93 -4.40 -5.53
C PHE A 262 -8.58 -4.48 -6.91
N LEU A 263 -9.46 -3.55 -7.34
CA LEU A 263 -10.18 -3.52 -8.64
C LEU A 263 -9.45 -4.07 -9.85
N HIS A 264 -8.21 -3.64 -10.02
CA HIS A 264 -7.36 -4.09 -11.10
C HIS A 264 -7.19 -5.60 -11.08
N PHE A 265 -6.84 -6.11 -9.92
CA PHE A 265 -6.62 -7.51 -9.76
C PHE A 265 -7.96 -8.24 -10.10
N TYR A 266 -9.21 -7.81 -9.83
CA TYR A 266 -10.56 -8.50 -10.07
C TYR A 266 -10.92 -8.79 -11.41
N ASN A 267 -10.82 -7.70 -12.10
CA ASN A 267 -11.04 -7.70 -13.49
C ASN A 267 -10.02 -8.65 -14.14
N LYS A 268 -8.85 -8.89 -13.53
CA LYS A 268 -7.82 -9.84 -13.98
C LYS A 268 -7.84 -11.24 -13.41
N ARG A 269 -8.70 -11.55 -12.45
CA ARG A 269 -8.74 -12.90 -11.89
C ARG A 269 -7.42 -13.36 -11.22
N LYS A 270 -6.96 -12.70 -10.13
CA LYS A 270 -5.80 -13.02 -9.27
C LYS A 270 -5.92 -12.94 -7.71
N MET A 271 -7.08 -12.98 -7.03
CA MET A 271 -7.21 -13.02 -5.54
C MET A 271 -7.81 -14.35 -5.12
N ILE A 272 -8.14 -14.53 -3.85
CA ILE A 272 -8.99 -15.61 -3.38
C ILE A 272 -9.79 -15.00 -2.23
N PHE A 273 -11.09 -15.30 -2.16
CA PHE A 273 -11.89 -14.94 -1.00
C PHE A 273 -11.86 -16.06 0.04
N LEU A 274 -11.49 -15.74 1.27
CA LEU A 274 -11.52 -16.67 2.40
C LEU A 274 -12.62 -16.23 3.36
N PHE A 275 -13.66 -17.05 3.51
CA PHE A 275 -14.73 -16.87 4.46
C PHE A 275 -14.55 -17.87 5.59
N ASP A 276 -14.10 -17.40 6.74
CA ASP A 276 -13.89 -18.24 7.91
C ASP A 276 -15.14 -18.32 8.77
N GLY A 277 -15.47 -19.51 9.29
CA GLY A 277 -16.51 -19.70 10.30
C GLY A 277 -17.95 -19.44 9.83
N PHE A 278 -18.38 -20.01 8.70
CA PHE A 278 -19.77 -19.82 8.23
C PHE A 278 -20.83 -20.28 9.26
N ASP A 279 -20.53 -21.32 10.05
CA ASP A 279 -21.41 -21.79 11.14
C ASP A 279 -21.56 -20.79 12.28
N GLU A 280 -20.63 -19.84 12.46
CA GLU A 280 -20.74 -18.82 13.51
C GLU A 280 -21.81 -17.76 13.20
N ILE A 281 -22.20 -17.68 11.92
CA ILE A 281 -23.18 -16.72 11.41
C ILE A 281 -24.53 -17.42 11.09
N CYS A 282 -24.49 -18.75 10.90
CA CYS A 282 -25.65 -19.61 10.66
C CYS A 282 -26.26 -20.08 12.01
N PRO A 283 -27.60 -20.17 12.14
CA PRO A 283 -28.61 -19.98 11.10
C PRO A 283 -29.05 -18.53 10.89
N HIS A 284 -28.70 -17.61 11.78
CA HIS A 284 -29.34 -16.30 11.88
C HIS A 284 -29.23 -15.41 10.64
N TYR A 285 -28.10 -15.45 9.93
CA TYR A 285 -27.88 -14.65 8.70
C TYR A 285 -27.59 -15.51 7.46
N THR A 286 -28.05 -16.76 7.47
CA THR A 286 -27.78 -17.72 6.39
C THR A 286 -28.14 -17.16 5.01
N ASN A 287 -29.32 -16.56 4.88
CA ASN A 287 -29.82 -16.10 3.58
C ASN A 287 -28.99 -14.93 3.03
N GLU A 288 -28.64 -13.99 3.90
CA GLU A 288 -27.82 -12.82 3.57
C GLU A 288 -26.43 -13.23 3.14
N VAL A 289 -25.78 -14.12 3.91
CA VAL A 289 -24.43 -14.60 3.60
C VAL A 289 -24.44 -15.47 2.35
N ILE A 290 -25.39 -16.39 2.18
CA ILE A 290 -25.51 -17.18 0.95
C ILE A 290 -25.73 -16.29 -0.27
N LYS A 291 -26.55 -15.23 -0.14
CA LYS A 291 -26.75 -14.26 -1.22
C LYS A 291 -25.45 -13.55 -1.59
N CYS A 292 -24.66 -13.13 -0.60
CA CYS A 292 -23.35 -12.51 -0.80
C CYS A 292 -22.35 -13.47 -1.48
N LEU A 293 -22.24 -14.70 -0.97
CA LEU A 293 -21.37 -15.74 -1.54
C LEU A 293 -21.78 -16.11 -2.98
N LYS A 294 -23.10 -16.16 -3.25
CA LYS A 294 -23.62 -16.36 -4.61
C LYS A 294 -23.29 -15.20 -5.54
N SER A 295 -23.34 -13.94 -5.07
CA SER A 295 -22.94 -12.82 -5.93
C SER A 295 -21.47 -12.90 -6.33
N ILE A 296 -20.60 -13.42 -5.45
CA ILE A 296 -19.18 -13.65 -5.77
C ILE A 296 -19.01 -14.84 -6.72
N ARG A 297 -19.70 -15.95 -6.47
CA ARG A 297 -19.61 -17.17 -7.31
C ARG A 297 -20.17 -17.01 -8.71
N ASN A 298 -21.37 -16.43 -8.78
CA ASN A 298 -22.16 -16.36 -10.01
C ASN A 298 -21.80 -15.13 -10.85
N ASP A 299 -20.86 -14.31 -10.37
CA ASP A 299 -20.24 -13.28 -11.17
C ASP A 299 -19.67 -13.90 -12.47
N ILE A 300 -19.80 -13.17 -13.58
CA ILE A 300 -19.37 -13.62 -14.91
C ILE A 300 -17.87 -13.97 -14.97
N ARG A 301 -17.09 -13.45 -14.02
CA ARG A 301 -15.64 -13.68 -13.88
C ARG A 301 -15.30 -14.96 -13.11
N LYS A 302 -16.27 -15.59 -12.41
CA LYS A 302 -16.13 -16.84 -11.64
C LYS A 302 -14.98 -16.80 -10.62
N GLN A 303 -15.18 -16.05 -9.55
CA GLN A 303 -14.22 -15.90 -8.46
C GLN A 303 -13.97 -17.20 -7.70
N ARG A 304 -12.73 -17.39 -7.22
CA ARG A 304 -12.45 -18.50 -6.31
C ARG A 304 -12.64 -18.06 -4.88
N MET A 305 -13.30 -18.92 -4.13
CA MET A 305 -13.59 -18.70 -2.73
C MET A 305 -13.46 -19.99 -1.95
N TRP A 306 -13.05 -19.85 -0.70
CA TRP A 306 -13.04 -20.90 0.30
C TRP A 306 -13.97 -20.47 1.42
N ILE A 307 -14.84 -21.37 1.82
CA ILE A 307 -15.77 -21.17 2.93
C ILE A 307 -15.45 -22.26 3.94
N THR A 308 -15.02 -21.88 5.13
CA THR A 308 -14.79 -22.82 6.23
C THR A 308 -16.03 -22.90 7.10
N SER A 309 -16.25 -24.08 7.70
CA SER A 309 -17.30 -24.26 8.69
C SER A 309 -17.07 -25.55 9.49
N ARG A 310 -17.57 -25.59 10.73
CA ARG A 310 -17.75 -26.83 11.49
C ARG A 310 -18.74 -27.77 10.78
N SER A 311 -18.58 -29.08 11.00
CA SER A 311 -19.38 -30.13 10.32
C SER A 311 -20.78 -30.32 10.92
N TYR A 312 -21.56 -29.26 11.07
CA TYR A 312 -22.99 -29.38 11.37
C TYR A 312 -23.74 -29.84 10.12
N ASN A 313 -24.59 -30.87 10.26
CA ASN A 313 -25.29 -31.47 9.11
C ASN A 313 -26.11 -30.44 8.33
N GLU A 314 -26.77 -29.51 9.01
CA GLU A 314 -27.57 -28.45 8.39
C GLU A 314 -26.70 -27.49 7.57
N VAL A 315 -25.64 -26.95 8.18
CA VAL A 315 -24.69 -26.03 7.53
C VAL A 315 -24.02 -26.70 6.32
N LYS A 316 -23.54 -27.93 6.49
CA LYS A 316 -22.94 -28.72 5.42
C LYS A 316 -23.91 -28.94 4.27
N THR A 317 -25.18 -29.24 4.57
CA THR A 317 -26.21 -29.46 3.55
C THR A 317 -26.48 -28.19 2.75
N ILE A 318 -26.61 -27.05 3.43
CA ILE A 318 -26.80 -25.74 2.78
C ILE A 318 -25.62 -25.41 1.87
N LEU A 319 -24.39 -25.47 2.38
CA LEU A 319 -23.20 -25.16 1.60
C LEU A 319 -23.01 -26.13 0.43
N LEU A 320 -23.28 -27.43 0.61
CA LEU A 320 -23.18 -28.41 -0.46
C LEU A 320 -24.25 -28.21 -1.52
N GLN A 321 -25.50 -27.93 -1.12
CA GLN A 321 -26.58 -27.66 -2.07
C GLN A 321 -26.29 -26.40 -2.88
N GLU A 322 -25.77 -25.36 -2.23
CA GLU A 322 -25.54 -24.08 -2.88
C GLU A 322 -24.26 -24.06 -3.70
N PHE A 323 -23.17 -24.65 -3.21
CA PHE A 323 -21.83 -24.52 -3.81
C PHE A 323 -21.28 -25.81 -4.42
N GLY A 324 -21.90 -26.97 -4.17
CA GLY A 324 -21.67 -28.25 -4.84
C GLY A 324 -20.40 -29.01 -4.46
N LEU A 325 -19.33 -28.30 -4.06
CA LEU A 325 -18.06 -28.89 -3.65
C LEU A 325 -17.86 -28.68 -2.15
N SER A 326 -17.55 -29.75 -1.42
CA SER A 326 -17.16 -29.70 -0.02
C SER A 326 -15.94 -30.55 0.22
N TYR A 327 -15.03 -30.05 1.05
CA TYR A 327 -13.88 -30.78 1.54
C TYR A 327 -14.02 -30.95 3.05
N SER A 328 -13.60 -32.10 3.57
CA SER A 328 -13.44 -32.31 5.01
C SER A 328 -11.97 -32.26 5.36
N ILE A 329 -11.68 -31.69 6.52
CA ILE A 329 -10.36 -31.76 7.11
C ILE A 329 -10.35 -32.99 8.01
N ASP A 330 -9.51 -33.97 7.68
CA ASP A 330 -9.39 -35.18 8.47
C ASP A 330 -8.67 -34.92 9.79
N HIS A 331 -8.91 -35.82 10.75
CA HIS A 331 -8.10 -35.91 11.95
C HIS A 331 -6.65 -36.22 11.58
N PHE A 332 -5.72 -35.73 12.41
CA PHE A 332 -4.32 -36.11 12.27
C PHE A 332 -4.16 -37.63 12.38
N LEU A 333 -3.33 -38.20 11.52
CA LEU A 333 -2.85 -39.55 11.69
C LEU A 333 -2.05 -39.64 13.00
N TYR A 334 -1.90 -40.85 13.54
CA TYR A 334 -1.13 -41.05 14.78
C TYR A 334 0.29 -40.46 14.66
N LYS A 335 0.98 -40.75 13.55
CA LYS A 335 2.32 -40.22 13.28
C LYS A 335 2.35 -38.69 13.14
N GLU A 336 1.32 -38.12 12.54
CA GLU A 336 1.18 -36.66 12.41
C GLU A 336 0.94 -36.03 13.79
N THR A 337 0.11 -36.65 14.63
CA THR A 337 -0.08 -36.21 16.02
C THR A 337 1.22 -36.27 16.82
N GLU A 338 2.00 -37.33 16.66
CA GLU A 338 3.31 -37.47 17.31
C GLU A 338 4.28 -36.37 16.87
N GLU A 339 4.38 -36.13 15.56
CA GLU A 339 5.20 -35.06 14.99
C GLU A 339 4.73 -33.67 15.45
N TYR A 340 3.41 -33.44 15.54
CA TYR A 340 2.83 -32.20 16.05
C TYR A 340 3.28 -31.95 17.49
N LEU A 341 3.08 -32.94 18.35
CA LEU A 341 3.34 -32.82 19.77
C LEU A 341 4.83 -32.67 20.03
N GLN A 342 5.67 -33.40 19.30
CA GLN A 342 7.11 -33.23 19.37
C GLN A 342 7.51 -31.80 19.01
N ASN A 343 7.10 -31.30 17.85
CA ASN A 343 7.40 -29.93 17.44
C ASN A 343 6.85 -28.90 18.43
N TYR A 344 5.62 -29.10 18.93
CA TYR A 344 4.97 -28.20 19.90
C TYR A 344 5.72 -28.17 21.22
N PHE A 345 6.14 -29.31 21.75
CA PHE A 345 6.87 -29.35 23.01
C PHE A 345 8.30 -28.85 22.86
N ASP A 346 8.98 -29.19 21.78
CA ASP A 346 10.33 -28.67 21.49
C ASP A 346 10.29 -27.13 21.39
N PHE A 347 9.28 -26.57 20.76
CA PHE A 347 9.14 -25.12 20.61
C PHE A 347 8.58 -24.39 21.83
N SER A 348 7.45 -24.85 22.38
CA SER A 348 6.71 -24.15 23.44
C SER A 348 7.17 -24.50 24.85
N LEU A 349 7.66 -25.72 25.08
CA LEU A 349 8.18 -26.13 26.38
C LEU A 349 9.70 -26.10 26.45
N ARG A 350 10.39 -26.00 25.31
CA ARG A 350 11.86 -26.08 25.21
C ARG A 350 12.37 -27.23 26.05
N LEU A 351 12.01 -28.46 25.68
CA LEU A 351 12.28 -29.65 26.49
C LEU A 351 13.76 -29.78 26.91
N GLU A 352 14.67 -29.26 26.09
CA GLU A 352 16.11 -29.14 26.34
C GLU A 352 16.50 -28.22 27.51
N GLU A 353 15.66 -27.25 27.87
CA GLU A 353 15.84 -26.34 29.00
C GLU A 353 15.25 -26.90 30.31
N LEU A 354 14.49 -28.01 30.24
CA LEU A 354 13.88 -28.64 31.41
C LEU A 354 14.90 -29.44 32.22
N ASN A 355 14.85 -29.31 33.54
CA ASN A 355 15.62 -30.18 34.42
C ASN A 355 14.96 -31.57 34.54
N SER A 356 15.71 -32.54 35.09
CA SER A 356 15.27 -33.95 35.17
C SER A 356 13.92 -34.14 35.87
N SER A 357 13.58 -33.33 36.87
CA SER A 357 12.30 -33.41 37.59
C SER A 357 11.14 -32.90 36.74
N GLN A 358 11.34 -31.81 36.00
CA GLN A 358 10.34 -31.29 35.05
C GLN A 358 10.11 -32.26 33.90
N LEU A 359 11.18 -32.86 33.37
CA LEU A 359 11.10 -33.87 32.31
C LEU A 359 10.32 -35.11 32.79
N GLU A 360 10.57 -35.58 34.01
CA GLU A 360 9.85 -36.71 34.61
C GLU A 360 8.34 -36.40 34.80
N ASN A 361 8.00 -35.15 35.16
CA ASN A 361 6.61 -34.72 35.28
C ASN A 361 5.89 -34.66 33.93
N VAL A 362 6.56 -34.17 32.87
CA VAL A 362 6.03 -34.20 31.50
C VAL A 362 5.84 -35.64 31.04
N GLU A 363 6.81 -36.54 31.30
CA GLU A 363 6.70 -37.95 30.95
C GLU A 363 5.54 -38.65 31.68
N LYS A 364 5.35 -38.37 32.98
CA LYS A 364 4.21 -38.87 33.76
C LYS A 364 2.88 -38.35 33.20
N PHE A 365 2.81 -37.07 32.86
CA PHE A 365 1.62 -36.47 32.25
C PHE A 365 1.30 -37.11 30.89
N LEU A 366 2.29 -37.29 30.01
CA LEU A 366 2.11 -37.94 28.72
C LEU A 366 1.68 -39.41 28.86
N LYS A 367 2.28 -40.15 29.80
CA LYS A 367 1.85 -41.53 30.11
C LYS A 367 0.41 -41.58 30.62
N TYR A 368 0.02 -40.63 31.46
CA TYR A 368 -1.36 -40.51 31.94
C TYR A 368 -2.33 -40.22 30.79
N MET A 369 -1.99 -39.29 29.91
CA MET A 369 -2.76 -38.97 28.70
C MET A 369 -2.94 -40.20 27.80
N VAL A 370 -1.87 -40.95 27.52
CA VAL A 370 -1.92 -42.14 26.66
C VAL A 370 -2.70 -43.31 27.30
N GLN A 371 -2.68 -43.45 28.62
CA GLN A 371 -3.41 -44.50 29.36
C GLN A 371 -4.89 -44.18 29.57
N GLY A 372 -5.26 -42.90 29.53
CA GLY A 372 -6.65 -42.45 29.47
C GLY A 372 -7.27 -42.85 28.13
N LYS A 373 -7.93 -44.01 28.08
CA LYS A 373 -8.86 -44.36 27.00
C LYS A 373 -10.04 -43.37 27.04
N ASP A 374 -9.86 -42.26 26.33
CA ASP A 374 -10.82 -41.21 25.94
C ASP A 374 -10.18 -39.83 26.13
N ILE A 375 -9.14 -39.54 25.35
CA ILE A 375 -8.82 -38.14 25.06
C ILE A 375 -9.80 -37.67 23.99
N THR A 376 -10.97 -37.21 24.44
CA THR A 376 -11.62 -36.11 23.72
C THR A 376 -10.72 -34.90 23.95
N VAL A 377 -9.97 -34.48 22.93
CA VAL A 377 -9.13 -33.29 23.03
C VAL A 377 -10.08 -32.11 23.28
N LEU A 378 -10.16 -31.67 24.54
CA LEU A 378 -10.80 -30.41 24.92
C LEU A 378 -9.97 -29.28 24.32
N THR A 379 -10.29 -28.87 23.10
CA THR A 379 -9.75 -27.65 22.48
C THR A 379 -10.47 -26.38 22.95
N GLU A 380 -11.19 -26.39 24.07
CA GLU A 380 -11.80 -25.19 24.63
C GLU A 380 -11.74 -25.17 26.16
N ALA A 381 -10.81 -24.39 26.70
CA ALA A 381 -10.88 -23.77 28.03
C ALA A 381 -9.89 -22.59 27.99
N LEU A 382 -10.28 -21.32 28.03
CA LEU A 382 -11.13 -20.62 29.02
C LEU A 382 -11.51 -19.22 28.48
N PRO A 383 -12.43 -18.43 29.08
CA PRO A 383 -13.18 -18.67 30.33
C PRO A 383 -14.70 -18.35 30.22
N GLN A 384 -15.59 -19.24 30.66
CA GLN A 384 -16.88 -18.78 31.21
C GLN A 384 -17.31 -19.58 32.44
N ARG A 385 -17.40 -18.81 33.53
CA ARG A 385 -18.21 -18.97 34.75
C ARG A 385 -18.81 -20.34 35.05
N TRP A 386 -18.34 -20.87 36.17
CA TRP A 386 -19.02 -21.86 36.97
C TRP A 386 -20.42 -21.37 37.39
N THR A 387 -21.46 -22.06 36.93
CA THR A 387 -22.68 -22.27 37.71
C THR A 387 -23.02 -23.75 37.64
N THR A 388 -22.74 -24.44 38.73
CA THR A 388 -23.15 -25.80 39.05
C THR A 388 -24.67 -25.89 39.16
N THR A 389 -25.28 -26.85 38.45
CA THR A 389 -26.43 -27.59 38.98
C THR A 389 -26.37 -29.04 38.47
N THR A 390 -25.98 -29.94 39.35
CA THR A 390 -26.23 -31.39 39.25
C THR A 390 -27.71 -31.68 39.43
N GLN A 391 -28.29 -32.50 38.55
CA GLN A 391 -29.36 -33.43 38.96
C GLN A 391 -29.09 -34.82 38.37
N SER A 392 -29.09 -35.78 39.27
CA SER A 392 -28.93 -37.22 39.12
C SER A 392 -30.19 -37.90 38.64
N ILE A 393 -30.03 -39.02 37.94
CA ILE A 393 -30.72 -40.28 38.28
C ILE A 393 -29.64 -41.33 38.47
#